data_AF-A0A3R7S0N0-F1
#
_entry.id   AF-A0A3R7S0N0-F1
#
_cell.length_a   1.000
_cell.length_b   1.000
_cell.length_c   1.000
_cell.angle_alpha   90.00
_cell.angle_beta   90.00
_cell.angle_gamma   90.00
#
_symmetry.space_group_name_H-M   'P 1'
#
loop_
_entity.id
_entity.type
_entity.pdbx_description
1 polymer ?
#
loop_
_entity_poly.entity_id
_entity_poly.type
_entity_poly.pdbx_seq_one_letter_code
_entity_poly.pdbx_strand_id
1 'polypeptide(L)'
;MCSTGAGLTPQQEAAYDRRLREAQAAKQKGNELLAGLEGEEGTPDANKRLREAAFCYRCGCMHLAEYLPATTEEAEGSLQDMLVNRQARARRCPLDAGRLTKVAELYAALQNNLTLVNSRLGRYVEAVACATAVLAVPGHAGDKKALLRRASCNCALKNFAAAENDLDVLERLFREEGVQPDCLVPELRGQILSARREALEKERSMCKKMFT
;
A
#
# COMPACT_ATOMS: atom_id res chain seq x y z
N MET A 1 1.85 11.54 -39.01
CA MET A 1 1.21 12.75 -38.46
C MET A 1 0.62 12.39 -37.11
N CYS A 2 1.28 12.80 -36.03
CA CYS A 2 0.89 12.45 -34.66
C CYS A 2 -0.21 13.42 -34.19
N SER A 3 -1.42 12.92 -33.98
CA SER A 3 -2.51 13.67 -33.36
C SER A 3 -2.25 13.80 -31.85
N THR A 4 -1.40 14.76 -31.48
CA THR A 4 -1.35 15.30 -30.12
C THR A 4 -2.58 16.17 -29.90
N GLY A 5 -3.48 15.79 -28.99
CA GLY A 5 -4.45 16.72 -28.41
C GLY A 5 -5.95 16.42 -28.59
N ALA A 6 -6.38 15.16 -28.66
CA ALA A 6 -7.80 14.89 -28.40
C ALA A 6 -8.02 14.89 -26.88
N GLY A 7 -8.50 16.01 -26.34
CA GLY A 7 -9.07 16.06 -24.99
C GLY A 7 -10.22 15.05 -24.86
N LEU A 8 -10.56 14.69 -23.63
CA LEU A 8 -11.69 13.81 -23.36
C LEU A 8 -12.97 14.37 -24.03
N THR A 9 -13.79 13.49 -24.60
CA THR A 9 -15.13 13.89 -25.03
C THR A 9 -15.97 14.33 -23.82
N PRO A 10 -17.02 15.15 -23.99
CA PRO A 10 -17.87 15.57 -22.85
C PRO A 10 -18.42 14.38 -22.04
N GLN A 11 -18.71 13.26 -22.72
CA GLN A 11 -19.14 12.02 -22.06
C GLN A 11 -18.03 11.39 -21.24
N GLN A 12 -16.78 11.39 -21.74
CA GLN A 12 -15.61 10.91 -21.01
C GLN A 12 -15.24 11.82 -19.84
N GLU A 13 -15.39 13.13 -19.97
CA GLU A 13 -15.19 14.08 -18.86
C GLU A 13 -16.21 13.86 -17.74
N ALA A 14 -17.49 13.76 -18.09
CA ALA A 14 -18.53 13.46 -17.11
C ALA A 14 -18.31 12.10 -16.42
N ALA A 15 -17.82 11.10 -17.16
CA ALA A 15 -17.46 9.80 -16.60
C ALA A 15 -16.27 9.92 -15.63
N TYR A 16 -15.20 10.62 -16.03
CA TYR A 16 -14.03 10.89 -15.19
C TYR A 16 -14.43 11.57 -13.88
N ASP A 17 -15.18 12.68 -13.95
CA ASP A 17 -15.59 13.44 -12.76
C ASP A 17 -16.50 12.64 -11.83
N ARG A 18 -17.40 11.81 -12.40
CA ARG A 18 -18.23 10.90 -11.61
C ARG A 18 -17.37 9.85 -10.91
N ARG A 19 -16.46 9.19 -11.63
CA ARG A 19 -15.57 8.15 -11.08
C ARG A 19 -14.65 8.69 -9.99
N LEU A 20 -14.09 9.88 -10.20
CA LEU A 20 -13.24 10.54 -9.21
C LEU A 20 -14.02 10.85 -7.92
N ARG A 21 -15.25 11.37 -8.04
CA ARG A 21 -16.14 11.61 -6.88
C ARG A 21 -16.51 10.31 -6.17
N GLU A 22 -16.86 9.26 -6.90
CA GLU A 22 -17.16 7.94 -6.33
C GLU A 22 -15.96 7.37 -5.55
N ALA A 23 -14.75 7.49 -6.11
CA ALA A 23 -13.53 7.05 -5.44
C ALA A 23 -13.24 7.85 -4.16
N GLN A 24 -13.45 9.17 -4.18
CA GLN A 24 -13.31 10.04 -3.00
C GLN A 24 -14.35 9.70 -1.93
N ALA A 25 -15.61 9.49 -2.30
CA ALA A 25 -16.67 9.09 -1.37
C ALA A 25 -16.35 7.73 -0.72
N ALA A 26 -15.85 6.77 -1.50
CA ALA A 26 -15.43 5.48 -1.00
C ALA A 26 -14.25 5.59 -0.01
N LYS A 27 -13.25 6.44 -0.30
CA LYS A 27 -12.16 6.76 0.64
C LYS A 27 -12.71 7.34 1.95
N GLN A 28 -13.61 8.32 1.86
CA GLN A 28 -14.16 9.01 3.02
C GLN A 28 -14.96 8.05 3.91
N LYS A 29 -15.85 7.25 3.32
CA LYS A 29 -16.60 6.21 4.04
C LYS A 29 -15.68 5.20 4.73
N GLY A 30 -14.61 4.79 4.07
CA GLY A 30 -13.60 3.92 4.68
C GLY A 30 -12.94 4.58 5.89
N ASN A 31 -12.59 5.87 5.81
CA ASN A 31 -11.98 6.60 6.92
C ASN A 31 -12.93 6.75 8.12
N GLU A 32 -14.22 6.99 7.86
CA GLU A 32 -15.25 7.07 8.90
C GLU A 32 -15.39 5.75 9.66
N LEU A 33 -15.30 4.61 8.97
CA LEU A 33 -15.30 3.30 9.61
C LEU A 33 -14.08 3.08 10.51
N LEU A 34 -12.95 3.72 10.21
CA LEU A 34 -11.74 3.67 11.04
C LEU A 34 -11.77 4.65 12.23
N ALA A 35 -12.56 5.71 12.13
CA ALA A 35 -12.69 6.70 13.20
C ALA A 35 -13.29 6.02 14.45
N GLY A 36 -12.53 6.01 15.55
CA GLY A 36 -12.96 5.37 16.81
C GLY A 36 -12.62 3.89 16.95
N LEU A 37 -11.69 3.34 16.16
CA LEU A 37 -11.12 2.01 16.42
C LEU A 37 -9.94 2.02 17.41
N GLU A 38 -9.59 3.19 17.96
CA GLU A 38 -8.48 3.32 18.91
C GLU A 38 -8.83 2.60 20.23
N GLY A 39 -8.07 1.54 20.55
CA GLY A 39 -8.25 0.77 21.78
C GLY A 39 -9.20 -0.43 21.68
N GLU A 40 -9.88 -0.65 20.54
CA GLU A 40 -10.79 -1.79 20.33
C GLU A 40 -10.22 -2.89 19.42
N GLU A 41 -8.91 -2.85 19.15
CA GLU A 41 -8.23 -3.79 18.26
C GLU A 41 -8.41 -5.24 18.74
N GLY A 42 -8.77 -6.13 17.81
CA GLY A 42 -8.98 -7.55 18.09
C GLY A 42 -10.42 -7.94 18.45
N THR A 43 -11.32 -7.00 18.70
CA THR A 43 -12.74 -7.33 18.92
C THR A 43 -13.44 -7.80 17.62
N PRO A 44 -14.49 -8.63 17.69
CA PRO A 44 -15.25 -9.03 16.50
C PRO A 44 -15.84 -7.84 15.75
N ASP A 45 -16.29 -6.81 16.47
CA ASP A 45 -16.86 -5.59 15.86
C ASP A 45 -15.80 -4.74 15.17
N ALA A 46 -14.64 -4.53 15.81
CA ALA A 46 -13.51 -3.86 15.16
C ALA A 46 -13.06 -4.58 13.89
N ASN A 47 -12.97 -5.92 13.94
CA ASN A 47 -12.63 -6.73 12.76
C ASN A 47 -13.67 -6.62 11.64
N LYS A 48 -14.96 -6.52 11.98
CA LYS A 48 -16.03 -6.28 11.00
C LYS A 48 -15.86 -4.91 10.35
N ARG A 49 -15.69 -3.85 11.14
CA ARG A 49 -15.46 -2.48 10.65
C ARG A 49 -14.22 -2.37 9.78
N LEU A 50 -13.12 -3.03 10.16
CA LEU A 50 -11.90 -3.10 9.35
C LEU A 50 -12.17 -3.77 7.98
N ARG A 51 -12.91 -4.88 7.94
CA ARG A 51 -13.27 -5.52 6.66
C ARG A 51 -14.16 -4.64 5.79
N GLU A 52 -15.10 -3.93 6.39
CA GLU A 52 -15.96 -2.96 5.68
C GLU A 52 -15.15 -1.76 5.15
N ALA A 53 -14.19 -1.26 5.92
CA ALA A 53 -13.28 -0.21 5.48
C ALA A 53 -12.42 -0.68 4.30
N ALA A 54 -11.85 -1.90 4.39
CA ALA A 54 -11.11 -2.51 3.28
C ALA A 54 -11.99 -2.61 2.02
N PHE A 55 -13.25 -3.05 2.16
CA PHE A 55 -14.18 -3.11 1.04
C PHE A 55 -14.40 -1.72 0.41
N CYS A 56 -14.64 -0.69 1.21
CA CYS A 56 -14.80 0.68 0.71
C CYS A 56 -13.57 1.15 -0.08
N TYR A 57 -12.36 0.94 0.44
CA TYR A 57 -11.14 1.35 -0.26
C TYR A 57 -10.94 0.58 -1.57
N ARG A 58 -11.26 -0.72 -1.61
CA ARG A 58 -11.22 -1.53 -2.85
C ARG A 58 -12.21 -1.01 -3.89
N CYS A 59 -13.43 -0.63 -3.48
CA CYS A 59 -14.38 0.04 -4.36
C CYS A 59 -13.78 1.32 -4.94
N GLY A 60 -13.14 2.15 -4.12
CA GLY A 60 -12.42 3.34 -4.57
C GLY A 60 -11.40 3.03 -5.66
N CYS A 61 -10.55 2.02 -5.45
CA CYS A 61 -9.56 1.59 -6.46
C CYS A 61 -10.22 1.12 -7.77
N MET A 62 -11.36 0.42 -7.71
CA MET A 62 -12.08 -0.01 -8.91
C MET A 62 -12.61 1.17 -9.73
N HIS A 63 -13.05 2.27 -9.10
CA HIS A 63 -13.47 3.46 -9.83
C HIS A 63 -12.31 4.13 -10.59
N LEU A 64 -11.07 3.95 -10.11
CA LEU A 64 -9.86 4.55 -10.71
C LEU A 64 -9.15 3.63 -11.71
N ALA A 65 -9.52 2.34 -11.76
CA ALA A 65 -8.82 1.29 -12.50
C ALA A 65 -8.56 1.63 -13.98
N GLU A 66 -9.51 2.28 -14.65
CA GLU A 66 -9.43 2.61 -16.08
C GLU A 66 -8.42 3.73 -16.42
N TYR A 67 -7.90 4.42 -15.40
CA TYR A 67 -7.01 5.57 -15.53
C TYR A 67 -5.58 5.30 -15.04
N LEU A 68 -5.34 4.16 -14.39
CA LEU A 68 -4.02 3.82 -13.85
C LEU A 68 -3.15 3.19 -14.94
N PRO A 69 -1.83 3.51 -14.96
CA PRO A 69 -0.91 2.84 -15.86
C PRO A 69 -0.87 1.35 -15.52
N ALA A 70 -0.86 0.48 -16.53
CA ALA A 70 -0.67 -0.95 -16.29
C ALA A 70 0.69 -1.14 -15.62
N THR A 71 0.71 -1.65 -14.40
CA THR A 71 1.93 -2.09 -13.76
C THR A 71 2.44 -3.29 -14.56
N THR A 72 3.73 -3.26 -14.95
CA THR A 72 4.38 -4.28 -15.78
C THR A 72 4.56 -5.63 -15.11
N GLU A 73 4.14 -5.78 -13.86
CA GLU A 73 4.09 -7.07 -13.19
C GLU A 73 2.68 -7.66 -13.34
N GLU A 74 2.64 -8.86 -13.92
CA GLU A 74 1.51 -9.77 -13.88
C GLU A 74 1.21 -10.13 -12.42
N ALA A 75 0.61 -9.20 -11.69
CA ALA A 75 0.11 -9.42 -10.34
C ALA A 75 -1.16 -10.28 -10.46
N GLU A 76 -0.99 -11.58 -10.70
CA GLU A 76 -2.05 -12.60 -10.69
C GLU A 76 -2.46 -12.98 -9.26
N GLY A 77 -2.41 -12.04 -8.32
CA GLY A 77 -2.63 -12.31 -6.90
C GLY A 77 -4.08 -12.21 -6.43
N SER A 78 -4.89 -11.31 -7.01
CA SER A 78 -6.27 -11.12 -6.57
C SER A 78 -7.27 -10.86 -7.70
N LEU A 79 -8.53 -11.28 -7.51
CA LEU A 79 -9.65 -10.98 -8.41
C LEU A 79 -9.79 -9.47 -8.68
N GLN A 80 -9.46 -8.65 -7.68
CA GLN A 80 -9.45 -7.20 -7.83
C GLN A 80 -8.39 -6.76 -8.84
N ASP A 81 -7.17 -7.27 -8.75
CA ASP A 81 -6.09 -6.96 -9.69
C ASP A 81 -6.45 -7.43 -11.11
N MET A 82 -7.10 -8.59 -11.23
CA MET A 82 -7.61 -9.09 -12.50
C MET A 82 -8.69 -8.17 -13.10
N LEU A 83 -9.66 -7.73 -12.30
CA LEU A 83 -10.73 -6.84 -12.74
C LEU A 83 -10.19 -5.44 -13.09
N VAL A 84 -9.27 -4.92 -12.28
CA VAL A 84 -8.57 -3.65 -12.52
C VAL A 84 -7.78 -3.74 -13.83
N ASN A 85 -6.99 -4.80 -14.02
CA ASN A 85 -6.21 -5.01 -15.24
C ASN A 85 -7.10 -5.17 -16.48
N ARG A 86 -8.21 -5.91 -16.36
CA ARG A 86 -9.16 -6.09 -17.47
C ARG A 86 -9.85 -4.77 -17.83
N GLN A 87 -10.24 -3.97 -16.85
CA GLN A 87 -10.86 -2.67 -17.09
C GLN A 87 -9.85 -1.66 -17.67
N ALA A 88 -8.62 -1.62 -17.12
CA ALA A 88 -7.52 -0.79 -17.61
C ALA A 88 -7.13 -1.13 -19.06
N ARG A 89 -7.15 -2.41 -19.44
CA ARG A 89 -6.89 -2.85 -20.82
C ARG A 89 -8.04 -2.51 -21.77
N ALA A 90 -9.28 -2.56 -21.29
CA ALA A 90 -10.47 -2.34 -22.13
C ALA A 90 -10.78 -0.86 -22.42
N ARG A 91 -10.37 0.08 -21.55
CA ARG A 91 -10.87 1.47 -21.58
C ARG A 91 -9.82 2.52 -21.18
N ARG A 92 -8.65 2.52 -21.81
CA ARG A 92 -7.68 3.61 -21.59
C ARG A 92 -8.23 4.92 -22.15
N CYS A 93 -8.56 5.84 -21.25
CA CYS A 93 -8.87 7.22 -21.62
C CYS A 93 -7.57 8.03 -21.57
N PRO A 94 -7.21 8.77 -22.64
CA PRO A 94 -6.07 9.68 -22.59
C PRO A 94 -6.39 10.81 -21.62
N LEU A 95 -5.75 10.79 -20.46
CA LEU A 95 -5.82 11.87 -19.48
C LEU A 95 -4.63 12.81 -19.67
N ASP A 96 -4.85 14.12 -19.43
CA ASP A 96 -3.75 15.06 -19.28
C ASP A 96 -2.96 14.79 -17.99
N ALA A 97 -1.76 15.37 -17.92
CA ALA A 97 -0.86 15.16 -16.78
C ALA A 97 -1.49 15.57 -15.43
N GLY A 98 -2.27 16.65 -15.39
CA GLY A 98 -2.92 17.12 -14.15
C GLY A 98 -4.01 16.15 -13.68
N ARG A 99 -4.83 15.65 -14.59
CA ARG A 99 -5.85 14.62 -14.28
C ARG A 99 -5.22 13.29 -13.86
N LEU A 100 -4.10 12.90 -14.48
CA LEU A 100 -3.35 11.71 -14.09
C LEU A 100 -2.79 11.83 -12.67
N THR A 101 -2.17 12.97 -12.34
CA THR A 101 -1.63 13.21 -10.99
C THR A 101 -2.73 13.10 -9.93
N LYS A 102 -3.91 13.70 -10.16
CA LYS A 102 -5.05 13.60 -9.22
C LYS A 102 -5.49 12.15 -8.99
N VAL A 103 -5.55 11.35 -10.05
CA VAL A 103 -5.91 9.93 -9.92
C VAL A 103 -4.82 9.15 -9.18
N ALA A 104 -3.55 9.40 -9.51
CA ALA A 104 -2.40 8.78 -8.87
C ALA A 104 -2.35 9.08 -7.36
N GLU A 105 -2.54 10.34 -6.95
CA GLU A 105 -2.58 10.76 -5.55
C GLU A 105 -3.73 10.07 -4.79
N LEU A 106 -4.93 10.02 -5.38
CA LEU A 106 -6.07 9.38 -4.73
C LEU A 106 -5.88 7.86 -4.62
N TYR A 107 -5.32 7.24 -5.66
CA TYR A 107 -4.98 5.82 -5.66
C TYR A 107 -3.93 5.50 -4.60
N ALA A 108 -2.86 6.28 -4.51
CA ALA A 108 -1.83 6.14 -3.48
C ALA A 108 -2.45 6.26 -2.07
N ALA A 109 -3.36 7.21 -1.85
CA ALA A 109 -4.06 7.35 -0.56
C ALA A 109 -4.94 6.13 -0.23
N LEU A 110 -5.69 5.60 -1.20
CA LEU A 110 -6.52 4.41 -1.04
C LEU A 110 -5.67 3.17 -0.72
N GLN A 111 -4.57 2.96 -1.46
CA GLN A 111 -3.66 1.85 -1.24
C GLN A 111 -2.95 1.95 0.10
N ASN A 112 -2.50 3.15 0.51
CA ASN A 112 -1.96 3.37 1.84
C ASN A 112 -2.95 2.97 2.93
N ASN A 113 -4.23 3.33 2.80
CA ASN A 113 -5.27 2.95 3.75
C ASN A 113 -5.53 1.43 3.74
N LEU A 114 -5.52 0.79 2.57
CA LEU A 114 -5.60 -0.66 2.46
C LEU A 114 -4.44 -1.36 3.17
N THR A 115 -3.21 -0.85 3.04
CA THR A 115 -2.04 -1.36 3.77
C THR A 115 -2.29 -1.36 5.27
N LEU A 116 -2.77 -0.23 5.82
CA LEU A 116 -3.07 -0.10 7.24
C LEU A 116 -4.12 -1.13 7.69
N VAL A 117 -5.24 -1.20 6.98
CA VAL A 117 -6.36 -2.08 7.35
C VAL A 117 -5.98 -3.57 7.22
N ASN A 118 -5.27 -3.95 6.16
CA ASN A 118 -4.80 -5.32 6.00
C ASN A 118 -3.80 -5.70 7.09
N SER A 119 -2.88 -4.79 7.46
CA SER A 119 -1.95 -5.01 8.56
C SER A 119 -2.67 -5.25 9.89
N ARG A 120 -3.68 -4.42 10.22
CA ARG A 120 -4.52 -4.58 11.42
C ARG A 120 -5.34 -5.87 11.42
N LEU A 121 -5.71 -6.38 10.25
CA LEU A 121 -6.40 -7.67 10.09
C LEU A 121 -5.44 -8.87 10.09
N GLY A 122 -4.13 -8.68 10.27
CA GLY A 122 -3.11 -9.73 10.18
C GLY A 122 -2.84 -10.24 8.77
N ARG A 123 -3.33 -9.53 7.74
CA ARG A 123 -3.18 -9.86 6.32
C ARG A 123 -1.92 -9.21 5.76
N TYR A 124 -0.77 -9.62 6.29
CA TYR A 124 0.50 -8.94 6.03
C TYR A 124 0.96 -9.03 4.58
N VAL A 125 0.68 -10.15 3.88
CA VAL A 125 1.04 -10.32 2.48
C VAL A 125 0.31 -9.31 1.60
N GLU A 126 -1.00 -9.16 1.79
CA GLU A 126 -1.82 -8.18 1.08
C GLU A 126 -1.45 -6.75 1.45
N ALA A 127 -1.08 -6.50 2.72
CA ALA A 127 -0.59 -5.19 3.14
C ALA A 127 0.72 -4.81 2.42
N VAL A 128 1.68 -5.74 2.29
CA VAL A 128 2.92 -5.53 1.54
C VAL A 128 2.64 -5.23 0.07
N ALA A 129 1.69 -5.95 -0.55
CA ALA A 129 1.28 -5.70 -1.93
C ALA A 129 0.71 -4.28 -2.12
N CYS A 130 -0.21 -3.86 -1.25
CA CYS A 130 -0.78 -2.50 -1.27
C CYS A 130 0.30 -1.42 -1.09
N ALA A 131 1.22 -1.59 -0.14
CA ALA A 131 2.30 -0.62 0.09
C ALA A 131 3.26 -0.54 -1.10
N THR A 132 3.56 -1.68 -1.72
CA THR A 132 4.39 -1.74 -2.93
C THR A 132 3.70 -1.03 -4.09
N ALA A 133 2.38 -1.18 -4.23
CA ALA A 133 1.61 -0.44 -5.23
C ALA A 133 1.67 1.08 -5.04
N VAL A 134 1.72 1.59 -3.79
CA VAL A 134 1.94 3.03 -3.52
C VAL A 134 3.33 3.46 -4.00
N LEU A 135 4.36 2.72 -3.62
CA LEU A 135 5.76 3.06 -3.92
C LEU A 135 6.08 2.97 -5.42
N ALA A 136 5.29 2.20 -6.18
CA ALA A 136 5.36 2.13 -7.63
C ALA A 136 4.67 3.31 -8.36
N VAL A 137 3.87 4.14 -7.67
CA VAL A 137 3.26 5.32 -8.28
C VAL A 137 4.35 6.38 -8.55
N PRO A 138 4.41 6.96 -9.76
CA PRO A 138 5.37 8.03 -10.07
C PRO A 138 5.30 9.17 -9.05
N GLY A 139 6.44 9.55 -8.47
CA GLY A 139 6.54 10.57 -7.42
C GLY A 139 6.29 10.08 -6.00
N HIS A 140 5.92 8.81 -5.80
CA HIS A 140 5.63 8.23 -4.48
C HIS A 140 6.67 7.20 -3.99
N ALA A 141 7.79 7.02 -4.69
CA ALA A 141 8.85 6.10 -4.28
C ALA A 141 9.43 6.39 -2.87
N GLY A 142 9.32 7.63 -2.41
CA GLY A 142 9.71 8.07 -1.06
C GLY A 142 8.54 8.23 -0.09
N ASP A 143 7.36 7.63 -0.35
CA ASP A 143 6.22 7.72 0.57
C ASP A 143 6.57 7.04 1.91
N LYS A 144 6.85 7.87 2.92
CA LYS A 144 7.29 7.41 4.24
C LYS A 144 6.28 6.52 4.93
N LYS A 145 4.97 6.78 4.74
CA LYS A 145 3.91 5.95 5.35
C LYS A 145 3.89 4.57 4.71
N ALA A 146 4.00 4.51 3.38
CA ALA A 146 4.05 3.25 2.65
C ALA A 146 5.30 2.44 3.03
N LEU A 147 6.48 3.06 3.05
CA LEU A 147 7.73 2.42 3.47
C LEU A 147 7.64 1.86 4.90
N LEU A 148 7.17 2.67 5.86
CA LEU A 148 7.13 2.26 7.27
C LEU A 148 6.14 1.10 7.48
N ARG A 149 4.96 1.18 6.85
CA ARG A 149 3.96 0.11 6.92
C ARG A 149 4.45 -1.17 6.23
N ARG A 150 5.14 -1.06 5.10
CA ARG A 150 5.72 -2.22 4.40
C ARG A 150 6.83 -2.88 5.23
N ALA A 151 7.71 -2.08 5.84
CA ALA A 151 8.73 -2.56 6.76
C ALA A 151 8.12 -3.34 7.93
N SER A 152 7.11 -2.76 8.59
CA SER A 152 6.39 -3.41 9.70
C SER A 152 5.76 -4.75 9.28
N CYS A 153 5.10 -4.80 8.11
CA CYS A 153 4.52 -6.05 7.62
C CYS A 153 5.59 -7.09 7.23
N ASN A 154 6.71 -6.66 6.65
CA ASN A 154 7.83 -7.55 6.35
C ASN A 154 8.48 -8.10 7.62
N CYS A 155 8.58 -7.32 8.70
CA CYS A 155 8.99 -7.83 10.01
C CYS A 155 8.04 -8.91 10.53
N ALA A 156 6.71 -8.68 10.46
CA ALA A 156 5.72 -9.67 10.86
C ALA A 156 5.81 -10.98 10.05
N LEU A 157 6.17 -10.88 8.76
CA LEU A 157 6.43 -12.01 7.87
C LEU A 157 7.83 -12.63 8.01
N LYS A 158 8.68 -12.10 8.90
CA LYS A 158 10.11 -12.49 9.05
C LYS A 158 10.95 -12.27 7.77
N ASN A 159 10.48 -11.45 6.86
CA ASN A 159 11.22 -10.99 5.68
C ASN A 159 12.15 -9.83 6.05
N PHE A 160 13.09 -10.09 6.97
CA PHE A 160 13.88 -9.04 7.61
C PHE A 160 14.75 -8.24 6.63
N ALA A 161 15.28 -8.86 5.58
CA ALA A 161 16.06 -8.16 4.56
C ALA A 161 15.22 -7.10 3.82
N ALA A 162 13.97 -7.42 3.48
CA ALA A 162 13.07 -6.47 2.84
C ALA A 162 12.68 -5.33 3.79
N ALA A 163 12.45 -5.65 5.08
CA ALA A 163 12.17 -4.64 6.09
C ALA A 163 13.35 -3.68 6.29
N GLU A 164 14.59 -4.18 6.35
CA GLU A 164 15.79 -3.34 6.48
C GLU A 164 15.96 -2.40 5.30
N ASN A 165 15.75 -2.87 4.07
CA ASN A 165 15.83 -2.01 2.89
C ASN A 165 14.84 -0.84 2.98
N ASP A 166 13.61 -1.09 3.43
CA ASP A 166 12.59 -0.05 3.62
C ASP A 166 13.01 0.95 4.72
N LEU A 167 13.58 0.45 5.83
CA LEU A 167 14.07 1.27 6.94
C LEU A 167 15.30 2.11 6.55
N ASP A 168 16.22 1.57 5.76
CA ASP A 168 17.40 2.28 5.24
C ASP A 168 16.98 3.47 4.36
N VAL A 169 15.97 3.28 3.52
CA VAL A 169 15.39 4.36 2.70
C VAL A 169 14.73 5.41 3.59
N LEU A 170 13.94 5.00 4.59
CA LEU A 170 13.31 5.93 5.53
C LEU A 170 14.32 6.78 6.28
N GLU A 171 15.35 6.16 6.86
CA GLU A 171 16.39 6.84 7.63
C GLU A 171 17.16 7.84 6.76
N ARG A 172 17.40 7.52 5.48
CA ARG A 172 17.98 8.44 4.51
C ARG A 172 17.08 9.67 4.30
N LEU A 173 15.79 9.45 4.04
CA LEU A 173 14.82 10.54 3.83
C LEU A 173 14.68 11.43 5.08
N PHE A 174 14.64 10.85 6.27
CA PHE A 174 14.59 11.61 7.53
C PHE A 174 15.86 12.45 7.74
N ARG A 175 17.03 11.90 7.40
CA ARG A 175 18.30 12.62 7.48
C ARG A 175 18.37 13.79 6.49
N GLU A 176 17.93 13.58 5.26
CA GLU A 176 17.89 14.62 4.21
C GLU A 176 16.98 15.79 4.60
N GLU A 177 15.88 15.51 5.30
CA GLU A 177 14.95 16.54 5.79
C GLU A 177 15.33 17.13 7.16
N GLY A 178 16.34 16.59 7.85
CA GLY A 178 16.72 17.02 9.19
C GLY A 178 15.68 16.71 10.28
N VAL A 179 14.80 15.74 10.04
CA VAL A 179 13.71 15.35 10.96
C VAL A 179 14.07 14.05 11.67
N GLN A 180 13.69 13.91 12.93
CA GLN A 180 13.88 12.65 13.66
C GLN A 180 12.98 11.53 13.11
N PRO A 181 13.47 10.28 13.01
CA PRO A 181 12.66 9.15 12.58
C PRO A 181 11.47 8.88 13.52
N ASP A 182 10.41 8.33 12.96
CA ASP A 182 9.27 7.79 13.71
C ASP A 182 9.74 6.75 14.75
N CYS A 183 9.11 6.69 15.93
CA CYS A 183 9.51 5.77 17.01
C CYS A 183 9.43 4.30 16.60
N LEU A 184 8.58 3.95 15.61
CA LEU A 184 8.51 2.61 15.06
C LEU A 184 9.77 2.19 14.31
N VAL A 185 10.57 3.13 13.78
CA VAL A 185 11.81 2.82 13.06
C VAL A 185 12.83 2.12 13.97
N PRO A 186 13.27 2.71 15.10
CA PRO A 186 14.20 2.04 16.02
C PRO A 186 13.59 0.78 16.67
N GLU A 187 12.27 0.74 16.90
CA GLU A 187 11.60 -0.47 17.41
C GLU A 187 11.71 -1.65 16.43
N LEU A 188 11.41 -1.42 15.14
CA LEU A 188 11.53 -2.45 14.11
C LEU A 188 12.99 -2.90 13.93
N ARG A 189 13.96 -1.97 13.98
CA ARG A 189 15.39 -2.33 14.00
C ARG A 189 15.74 -3.24 15.16
N GLY A 190 15.26 -2.92 16.36
CA GLY A 190 15.46 -3.73 17.55
C GLY A 190 14.88 -5.14 17.40
N GLN A 191 13.68 -5.27 16.84
CA GLN A 191 13.05 -6.56 16.58
C GLN A 191 13.88 -7.42 15.61
N ILE A 192 14.35 -6.83 14.51
CA ILE A 192 15.19 -7.52 13.52
C ILE A 192 16.49 -8.03 14.14
N LEU A 193 17.17 -7.18 14.93
CA LEU A 193 18.41 -7.55 15.61
C LEU A 193 18.21 -8.69 16.60
N SER A 194 17.16 -8.63 17.42
CA SER A 194 16.83 -9.69 18.37
C SER A 194 16.53 -11.01 17.66
N ALA A 195 15.72 -10.99 16.60
CA ALA A 195 15.39 -12.18 15.82
C ALA A 195 16.62 -12.84 15.19
N ARG A 196 17.60 -12.04 14.70
CA ARG A 196 18.86 -12.55 14.17
C ARG A 196 19.74 -13.19 15.25
N ARG A 197 19.83 -12.58 16.43
CA ARG A 197 20.58 -13.16 17.56
C ARG A 197 20.00 -14.51 17.96
N GLU A 198 18.68 -14.59 18.10
CA GLU A 198 18.00 -15.85 18.41
C GLU A 198 18.22 -16.93 17.34
N ALA A 199 18.19 -16.55 16.06
CA ALA A 199 18.46 -17.49 14.96
C ALA A 199 19.88 -18.05 15.03
N LEU A 200 20.87 -17.18 15.27
CA LEU A 200 22.27 -17.56 15.41
C LEU A 200 22.52 -18.43 16.65
N GLU A 201 21.87 -18.13 17.77
CA GLU A 201 21.94 -18.96 18.98
C GLU A 201 21.34 -20.35 18.76
N LYS A 202 20.20 -20.42 18.06
CA LYS A 202 19.58 -21.69 17.64
C LYS A 202 20.52 -22.49 16.75
N GLU A 203 21.12 -21.86 15.74
CA GLU A 203 22.11 -22.49 14.86
C GLU A 203 23.29 -23.05 15.65
N ARG A 204 23.90 -22.24 16.53
CA ARG A 204 25.01 -22.68 17.40
C ARG A 204 24.61 -23.85 18.30
N SER A 205 23.40 -23.84 18.85
CA SER A 205 22.87 -24.92 19.68
C SER A 205 22.67 -26.21 18.87
N MET A 206 22.15 -26.11 17.64
CA MET A 206 22.02 -27.25 16.73
C MET A 206 23.38 -27.83 16.36
N CYS A 207 24.35 -26.99 15.98
CA CYS A 207 25.71 -27.45 15.67
C CYS A 207 26.34 -28.19 16.85
N LYS A 208 26.23 -27.67 18.08
CA LYS A 208 26.73 -28.38 19.27
C LYS A 208 26.16 -29.78 19.39
N LYS A 209 24.84 -29.94 19.24
CA LYS A 209 24.16 -31.25 19.31
C LYS A 209 24.54 -32.22 18.19
N MET A 210 24.97 -31.72 17.02
CA MET A 210 25.38 -32.59 15.91
C MET A 210 26.79 -33.15 16.07
N PHE A 211 27.62 -32.51 16.88
CA PHE A 211 29.04 -32.87 17.07
C PHE A 211 29.37 -33.35 18.49
N THR A 212 28.35 -33.62 19.31
CA THR A 212 28.42 -34.25 20.65
C THR A 212 27.53 -35.48 20.68
#